data_AF-A0A8T2QHP7-F1
#
_entry.id   AF-A0A8T2QHP7-F1
#
_cell.length_a   1.000
_cell.length_b   1.000
_cell.length_c   1.000
_cell.angle_alpha   90.00
_cell.angle_beta   90.00
_cell.angle_gamma   90.00
#
_symmetry.space_group_name_H-M   'P 1'
#
loop_
_entity.id
_entity.type
_entity.pdbx_description
1 polymer ?
#
loop_
_entity_poly.entity_id
_entity_poly.type
_entity_poly.pdbx_seq_one_letter_code
_entity_poly.pdbx_strand_id
1 'polypeptide(L)'
;MPCFSPQVFQKTTISQNKGDPQKEYAKKRVKYHVKSLREMRRAQNFVGLLIPRLPFMRLVKEISANIFSMMKTTSFVNVKWQTQALLCLQEVAEDFAIDFMNDVYLRAAHCQRLTLMAKDYVVVMCYIFRGH
;
A
#
# COMPACT_ATOMS: atom_id res chain seq x y z
N MET A 1 -26.55 10.27 -24.40
CA MET A 1 -27.25 9.40 -23.44
C MET A 1 -28.02 8.34 -24.20
N PRO A 2 -27.80 7.06 -23.90
CA PRO A 2 -28.87 6.08 -23.89
C PRO A 2 -28.99 5.41 -22.51
N CYS A 3 -30.25 5.19 -22.16
CA CYS A 3 -30.76 4.64 -20.91
C CYS A 3 -30.25 3.21 -20.68
N PHE A 4 -29.77 2.93 -19.46
CA PHE A 4 -29.38 1.61 -18.98
C PHE A 4 -30.66 0.76 -18.77
N SER A 5 -30.84 -0.28 -19.58
CA SER A 5 -31.81 -1.34 -19.30
C SER A 5 -31.16 -2.37 -18.36
N PRO A 6 -31.82 -2.81 -17.27
CA PRO A 6 -31.25 -3.83 -16.38
C PRO A 6 -31.30 -5.20 -17.05
N GLN A 7 -30.13 -5.82 -17.26
CA GLN A 7 -30.05 -7.21 -17.69
C GLN A 7 -30.40 -8.15 -16.53
N VAL A 8 -31.40 -8.98 -16.79
CA VAL A 8 -31.93 -10.05 -15.94
C VAL A 8 -30.82 -11.06 -15.62
N PHE A 9 -30.59 -11.28 -14.32
CA PHE A 9 -29.70 -12.32 -13.80
C PHE A 9 -30.26 -13.70 -14.12
N GLN A 10 -29.65 -14.39 -15.09
CA GLN A 10 -30.01 -15.76 -15.46
C GLN A 10 -29.56 -16.73 -14.35
N LYS A 11 -30.51 -17.36 -13.66
CA LYS A 11 -30.23 -18.52 -12.80
C LYS A 11 -29.83 -19.69 -13.71
N THR A 12 -28.56 -20.06 -13.70
CA THR A 12 -28.11 -21.31 -14.30
C THR A 12 -28.62 -22.48 -13.45
N THR A 13 -29.30 -23.40 -14.11
CA THR A 13 -29.90 -24.61 -13.55
C THR A 13 -28.82 -25.56 -13.05
N ILE A 14 -28.96 -26.00 -11.79
CA ILE A 14 -28.09 -27.00 -11.17
C ILE A 14 -28.45 -28.37 -11.77
N SER A 15 -27.61 -28.88 -12.65
CA SER A 15 -27.65 -30.28 -13.09
C SER A 15 -27.01 -31.15 -12.00
N GLN A 16 -27.83 -32.02 -11.38
CA GLN A 16 -27.34 -33.00 -10.41
C GLN A 16 -26.69 -34.18 -11.15
N ASN A 17 -25.36 -34.24 -11.13
CA ASN A 17 -24.63 -35.47 -11.41
C ASN A 17 -24.17 -36.09 -10.08
N LYS A 18 -24.68 -37.29 -9.79
CA LYS A 18 -24.24 -38.18 -8.71
C LYS A 18 -22.98 -38.94 -9.16
N GLY A 19 -22.00 -39.06 -8.27
CA GLY A 19 -20.97 -40.10 -8.35
C GLY A 19 -19.54 -39.56 -8.27
N ASP A 20 -19.07 -39.34 -7.05
CA ASP A 20 -17.75 -39.71 -6.50
C ASP A 20 -17.58 -39.01 -5.15
N PRO A 21 -17.12 -39.67 -4.07
CA PRO A 21 -16.77 -38.98 -2.84
C PRO A 21 -15.52 -38.12 -3.11
N GLN A 22 -15.74 -36.86 -3.48
CA GLN A 22 -14.68 -35.86 -3.50
C GLN A 22 -14.12 -35.78 -2.09
N LYS A 23 -12.95 -36.39 -1.88
CA LYS A 23 -12.14 -36.16 -0.69
C LYS A 23 -11.89 -34.65 -0.63
N GLU A 24 -12.64 -33.96 0.22
CA GLU A 24 -12.43 -32.55 0.50
C GLU A 24 -11.08 -32.44 1.19
N TYR A 25 -10.01 -32.22 0.41
CA TYR A 25 -8.67 -32.03 0.93
C TYR A 25 -8.70 -30.75 1.77
N ALA A 26 -8.91 -30.90 3.08
CA ALA A 26 -8.89 -29.79 4.02
C ALA A 26 -7.59 -29.00 3.81
N LYS A 27 -7.70 -27.74 3.37
CA LYS A 27 -6.53 -26.89 3.08
C LYS A 27 -5.66 -26.81 4.33
N LYS A 28 -4.50 -27.46 4.29
CA LYS A 28 -3.55 -27.49 5.40
C LYS A 28 -3.12 -26.06 5.73
N ARG A 29 -3.33 -25.64 6.98
CA ARG A 29 -2.95 -24.29 7.43
C ARG A 29 -1.42 -24.18 7.44
N VAL A 30 -0.91 -23.25 6.66
CA VAL A 30 0.51 -22.89 6.65
C VAL A 30 0.84 -22.08 7.91
N LYS A 31 1.94 -22.41 8.60
CA LYS A 31 2.42 -21.69 9.77
C LYS A 31 2.64 -20.21 9.45
N TYR A 32 2.36 -19.32 10.40
CA TYR A 32 2.46 -17.87 10.19
C TYR A 32 3.84 -17.43 9.66
N HIS A 33 4.94 -17.87 10.30
CA HIS A 33 6.28 -17.48 9.87
C HIS A 33 6.59 -17.85 8.41
N VAL A 34 6.05 -18.97 7.91
CA VAL A 34 6.23 -19.41 6.52
C VAL A 34 5.46 -18.49 5.56
N LYS A 35 4.27 -18.02 5.96
CA LYS A 35 3.51 -17.04 5.18
C LYS A 35 4.24 -15.70 5.14
N SER A 36 4.69 -15.19 6.29
CA SER A 36 5.42 -13.93 6.39
C SER A 36 6.70 -13.94 5.56
N LEU A 37 7.51 -15.00 5.63
CA LEU A 37 8.73 -15.13 4.83
C LEU A 37 8.45 -15.24 3.31
N ARG A 38 7.28 -15.76 2.93
CA ARG A 38 6.85 -15.78 1.53
C ARG A 38 6.44 -14.38 1.08
N GLU A 39 5.73 -13.64 1.91
CA GLU A 39 5.34 -12.26 1.65
C GLU A 39 6.55 -11.34 1.53
N MET A 40 7.52 -11.45 2.45
CA MET A 40 8.78 -10.70 2.40
C MET A 40 9.53 -10.91 1.08
N ARG A 41 9.76 -12.18 0.69
CA ARG A 41 10.43 -12.50 -0.58
C ARG A 41 9.65 -12.00 -1.79
N ARG A 42 8.32 -12.08 -1.74
CA ARG A 42 7.47 -11.55 -2.82
C ARG A 42 7.60 -10.03 -2.93
N ALA A 43 7.59 -9.32 -1.80
CA ALA A 43 7.73 -7.86 -1.76
C ALA A 43 9.11 -7.42 -2.26
N GLN A 44 10.19 -8.10 -1.84
CA GLN A 44 11.56 -7.78 -2.28
C GLN A 44 11.80 -8.03 -3.78
N ASN A 45 11.14 -9.02 -4.36
CA ASN A 45 11.27 -9.31 -5.80
C ASN A 45 10.34 -8.45 -6.67
N PHE A 46 9.40 -7.72 -6.07
CA PHE A 46 8.42 -6.93 -6.79
C PHE A 46 8.97 -5.52 -7.07
N VAL A 47 8.88 -5.08 -8.32
CA VAL A 47 9.45 -3.80 -8.80
C VAL A 47 8.33 -2.85 -9.24
N GLY A 48 7.32 -2.66 -8.41
CA GLY A 48 6.20 -1.77 -8.71
C GLY A 48 5.71 -1.04 -7.47
N LEU A 49 4.73 -0.16 -7.67
CA LEU A 49 4.14 0.62 -6.58
C LEU A 49 3.35 -0.30 -5.64
N LEU A 50 3.60 -0.14 -4.34
CA LEU A 50 2.93 -0.84 -3.25
C LEU A 50 1.64 -0.12 -2.84
N ILE A 51 1.62 1.21 -2.91
CA ILE A 51 0.46 2.03 -2.54
C ILE A 51 -0.46 2.20 -3.77
N PRO A 52 -1.79 2.05 -3.62
CA PRO A 52 -2.69 2.33 -4.72
C PRO A 52 -2.60 3.80 -5.16
N ARG A 53 -2.53 4.06 -6.47
CA ARG A 53 -2.31 5.41 -7.04
C ARG A 53 -3.40 6.43 -6.67
N LEU A 54 -4.67 6.01 -6.64
CA LEU A 54 -5.80 6.90 -6.39
C LEU A 54 -5.79 7.54 -4.98
N PRO A 55 -5.66 6.77 -3.87
CA PRO A 55 -5.56 7.37 -2.54
C PRO A 55 -4.30 8.22 -2.37
N PHE A 56 -3.16 7.83 -2.92
CA PHE A 56 -1.94 8.66 -2.88
C PHE A 56 -2.15 10.00 -3.58
N MET A 57 -2.72 9.99 -4.79
CA MET A 57 -3.06 11.21 -5.52
C MET A 57 -4.03 12.11 -4.73
N ARG A 58 -5.05 11.53 -4.07
CA ARG A 58 -6.00 12.30 -3.25
C ARG A 58 -5.29 12.97 -2.08
N LEU A 59 -4.41 12.25 -1.39
CA LEU A 59 -3.60 12.77 -0.29
C LEU A 59 -2.69 13.92 -0.74
N VAL A 60 -2.01 13.77 -1.87
CA VAL A 60 -1.14 14.84 -2.42
C VAL A 60 -1.96 16.09 -2.71
N LYS A 61 -3.14 15.94 -3.32
CA LYS A 61 -4.03 17.07 -3.61
C LYS A 61 -4.53 17.75 -2.34
N GLU A 62 -4.91 16.98 -1.33
CA GLU A 62 -5.32 17.49 -0.02
C GLU A 62 -4.22 18.31 0.66
N ILE A 63 -3.01 17.75 0.75
CA ILE A 63 -1.84 18.43 1.33
C ILE A 63 -1.54 19.71 0.55
N SER A 64 -1.55 19.63 -0.78
CA SER A 64 -1.29 20.81 -1.62
C SER A 64 -2.32 21.91 -1.39
N ALA A 65 -3.62 21.57 -1.33
CA ALA A 65 -4.67 22.54 -1.06
C ALA A 65 -4.48 23.22 0.31
N ASN A 66 -4.09 22.47 1.34
CA ASN A 66 -3.80 23.00 2.67
C ASN A 66 -2.60 23.95 2.67
N ILE A 67 -1.49 23.57 2.01
CA ILE A 67 -0.28 24.41 1.89
C ILE A 67 -0.60 25.69 1.14
N PHE A 68 -1.28 25.57 -0.01
CA PHE A 68 -1.67 26.75 -0.75
C PHE A 68 -2.51 27.65 0.14
N SER A 69 -3.52 27.10 0.85
CA SER A 69 -4.51 27.87 1.64
C SER A 69 -3.82 28.79 2.64
N MET A 70 -2.78 28.25 3.28
CA MET A 70 -1.93 28.98 4.23
C MET A 70 -1.16 30.14 3.59
N MET A 71 -0.79 30.03 2.32
CA MET A 71 0.07 30.97 1.58
C MET A 71 -0.68 32.17 0.96
N LYS A 72 -2.01 32.28 1.12
CA LYS A 72 -2.87 33.40 0.63
C LYS A 72 -2.63 33.84 -0.83
N THR A 73 -2.14 32.96 -1.70
CA THR A 73 -1.84 33.29 -3.10
C THR A 73 -3.10 33.40 -3.97
N THR A 74 -3.38 34.55 -4.57
CA THR A 74 -4.66 34.90 -5.25
C THR A 74 -5.06 33.98 -6.42
N SER A 75 -4.21 33.03 -6.84
CA SER A 75 -4.42 32.10 -7.95
C SER A 75 -4.81 30.68 -7.50
N PHE A 76 -5.67 30.57 -6.48
CA PHE A 76 -6.00 29.33 -5.76
C PHE A 76 -6.83 28.28 -6.51
N VAL A 77 -7.63 28.71 -7.47
CA VAL A 77 -8.79 27.91 -7.88
C VAL A 77 -8.42 26.78 -8.85
N ASN A 78 -7.18 26.75 -9.38
CA ASN A 78 -6.84 25.89 -10.52
C ASN A 78 -5.42 25.30 -10.51
N VAL A 79 -4.92 24.79 -9.37
CA VAL A 79 -3.65 24.06 -9.37
C VAL A 79 -3.83 22.71 -10.09
N LYS A 80 -3.28 22.62 -11.30
CA LYS A 80 -3.28 21.40 -12.11
C LYS A 80 -2.01 20.61 -11.85
N TRP A 81 -2.17 19.33 -11.57
CA TRP A 81 -1.05 18.40 -11.40
C TRP A 81 -0.81 17.62 -12.68
N GLN A 82 0.45 17.52 -13.08
CA GLN A 82 0.85 16.61 -14.14
C GLN A 82 0.82 15.16 -13.64
N THR A 83 0.30 14.24 -14.45
CA THR A 83 0.21 12.81 -14.08
C THR A 83 1.59 12.21 -13.79
N GLN A 84 2.61 12.57 -14.58
CA GLN A 84 3.99 12.10 -14.38
C GLN A 84 4.62 12.65 -13.09
N ALA A 85 4.30 13.89 -12.71
CA ALA A 85 4.78 14.46 -11.45
C ALA A 85 4.21 13.72 -10.23
N LEU A 86 2.92 13.36 -10.29
CA LEU A 86 2.28 12.58 -9.23
C LEU A 86 2.87 11.16 -9.12
N LEU A 87 3.22 10.54 -10.26
CA LEU A 87 3.88 9.24 -10.29
C LEU A 87 5.28 9.31 -9.66
N CYS A 88 6.10 10.26 -10.11
CA CYS A 88 7.44 10.48 -9.56
C CYS A 88 7.41 10.75 -8.05
N LEU A 89 6.47 11.58 -7.59
CA LEU A 89 6.30 11.83 -6.15
C LEU A 89 5.96 10.55 -5.37
N GLN A 90 5.15 9.67 -5.96
CA GLN A 90 4.83 8.39 -5.35
C GLN A 90 6.03 7.45 -5.31
N GLU A 91 6.78 7.35 -6.41
CA GLU A 91 7.99 6.50 -6.48
C GLU A 91 9.01 6.92 -5.43
N VAL A 92 9.32 8.22 -5.35
CA VAL A 92 10.28 8.74 -4.34
C VAL A 92 9.76 8.55 -2.92
N ALA A 93 8.46 8.75 -2.67
CA ALA A 93 7.89 8.57 -1.34
C ALA A 93 7.92 7.11 -0.88
N GLU A 94 7.65 6.16 -1.78
CA GLU A 94 7.72 4.73 -1.47
C GLU A 94 9.16 4.26 -1.29
N ASP A 95 10.10 4.71 -2.13
CA ASP A 95 11.52 4.41 -2.01
C ASP A 95 12.07 4.87 -0.66
N PHE A 96 11.80 6.13 -0.29
CA PHE A 96 12.16 6.68 1.01
C PHE A 96 11.56 5.87 2.17
N ALA A 97 10.29 5.47 2.07
CA ALA A 97 9.65 4.69 3.12
C ALA A 97 10.27 3.29 3.27
N ILE A 98 10.69 2.66 2.17
CA ILE A 98 11.34 1.34 2.17
C ILE A 98 12.70 1.43 2.85
N ASP A 99 13.54 2.39 2.45
CA ASP A 99 14.86 2.61 3.04
C ASP A 99 14.77 2.97 4.52
N PHE A 100 13.86 3.87 4.86
CA PHE A 100 13.61 4.23 6.24
C PHE A 100 13.16 3.02 7.08
N MET A 101 12.31 2.14 6.54
CA MET A 101 11.88 0.93 7.26
C MET A 101 13.01 -0.10 7.41
N ASN A 102 13.97 -0.15 6.48
CA ASN A 102 15.18 -0.97 6.63
C ASN A 102 16.02 -0.49 7.82
N ASP A 103 16.19 0.83 7.98
CA ASP A 103 16.91 1.40 9.13
C ASP A 103 16.20 1.10 10.46
N VAL A 104 14.87 1.25 10.49
CA VAL A 104 14.07 0.89 11.68
C VAL A 104 14.16 -0.61 11.97
N TYR A 105 14.22 -1.46 10.95
CA TYR A 105 14.44 -2.90 11.11
C TYR A 105 15.80 -3.22 11.70
N LEU A 106 16.88 -2.59 11.21
CA LEU A 106 18.22 -2.74 11.78
C LEU A 106 18.25 -2.33 13.25
N ARG A 107 17.51 -1.27 13.62
CA ARG A 107 17.37 -0.86 15.02
C ARG A 107 16.66 -1.91 15.89
N ALA A 108 15.58 -2.50 15.39
CA ALA A 108 14.88 -3.56 16.11
C ALA A 108 15.75 -4.83 16.26
N ALA A 109 16.46 -5.21 15.19
CA ALA A 109 17.37 -6.34 15.17
C ALA A 109 18.56 -6.16 16.14
N HIS A 110 19.10 -4.94 16.24
CA HIS A 110 20.12 -4.59 17.23
C HIS A 110 19.65 -4.84 18.67
N CYS A 111 18.35 -4.70 18.94
CA CYS A 111 17.73 -5.03 20.22
C CYS A 111 17.22 -6.48 20.32
N GLN A 112 17.67 -7.39 19.45
CA GLN A 112 17.26 -8.81 19.40
C GLN A 112 15.75 -9.02 19.23
N ARG A 113 15.05 -8.08 18.59
CA ARG A 113 13.61 -8.18 18.32
C ARG A 113 13.36 -8.36 16.82
N LEU A 114 12.35 -9.17 16.49
CA LEU A 114 11.86 -9.36 15.12
C LEU A 114 10.62 -8.49 14.82
N THR A 115 9.97 -7.95 15.84
CA THR A 115 8.79 -7.09 15.73
C THR A 115 9.18 -5.62 15.87
N LEU A 116 8.84 -4.80 14.88
CA LEU A 116 9.07 -3.35 14.89
C LEU A 116 8.17 -2.68 15.93
N MET A 117 8.70 -1.67 16.63
CA MET A 117 7.95 -0.89 17.63
C MET A 117 8.13 0.61 17.39
N ALA A 118 7.20 1.42 17.92
CA ALA A 118 7.25 2.88 17.77
C ALA A 118 8.56 3.52 18.28
N LYS A 119 9.19 2.93 19.32
CA LYS A 119 10.50 3.40 19.81
C LYS A 119 11.63 3.25 18.79
N ASP A 120 11.56 2.26 17.90
CA ASP A 120 12.57 2.03 16.87
C ASP A 120 12.48 3.15 15.82
N TYR A 121 11.25 3.50 15.43
CA TYR A 121 10.95 4.64 14.55
C TYR A 121 11.45 5.97 15.11
N VAL A 122 11.09 6.26 16.37
CA VAL A 122 11.41 7.55 17.01
C VAL A 122 12.91 7.77 17.09
N VAL A 123 13.70 6.73 17.35
CA VAL A 123 15.16 6.87 17.41
C VAL A 123 15.75 7.16 16.04
N VAL A 124 15.34 6.43 14.99
CA VAL A 124 15.82 6.69 13.62
C VAL A 124 15.39 8.08 13.16
N MET A 125 14.17 8.51 13.48
CA MET A 125 13.68 9.86 13.18
C MET A 125 14.47 10.95 13.91
N CYS A 126 14.79 10.77 15.19
CA CYS A 126 15.67 11.69 15.90
C CYS A 126 17.05 11.77 15.26
N TYR A 127 17.58 10.67 14.75
CA TYR A 127 18.86 10.66 14.04
C TYR A 127 18.81 11.43 12.71
N ILE A 128 17.78 11.19 11.89
CA ILE A 128 17.62 11.84 10.58
C ILE A 128 17.31 13.34 10.71
N PHE A 129 16.38 13.72 11.59
CA PHE A 129 15.85 15.09 11.65
C PHE A 129 16.54 16.01 12.66
N ARG A 130 17.37 15.48 13.57
CA ARG A 130 18.20 16.30 14.48
C ARG A 130 19.67 16.37 14.07
N GLY A 131 20.04 15.73 12.95
CA GLY A 131 21.42 15.70 12.42
C GLY A 131 21.83 16.93 11.60
N HIS A 132 21.12 18.06 11.72
CA HIS A 132 21.45 19.36 11.15
C HIS A 132 21.26 20.46 12.20
#